data_AF-A0A836WY94-F1
#
_entry.id   AF-A0A836WY94-F1
#
_cell.length_a   1.000
_cell.length_b   1.000
_cell.length_c   1.000
_cell.angle_alpha   90.00
_cell.angle_beta   90.00
_cell.angle_gamma   90.00
#
_symmetry.space_group_name_H-M   'P 1'
#
loop_
_entity.id
_entity.type
_entity.pdbx_description
1 polymer ?
#
loop_
_entity_poly.entity_id
_entity_poly.type
_entity_poly.pdbx_seq_one_letter_code
_entity_poly.pdbx_strand_id
1 'polypeptide(L)'
;FRTIDYFIVDGDLAHGVGLIEVIMTAHVVYPAWDARQPATFSYSILNDVLRNSLQFEGIIISDDLEMQAIDQKLESIPELGTRAGVDVFLICHDLEKVSALQNAMIEDVEAGKISRTTIEQSLARIFKVKEKLNTDDNPNFENILEENQSLAQEMRAFLQE
;
A
#
# COMPACT_ATOMS: atom_id res chain seq x y z
N PHE A 1 16.07 -1.39 -14.05
CA PHE A 1 14.99 -0.74 -13.31
C PHE A 1 13.62 -1.13 -13.84
N ARG A 2 13.22 -0.77 -15.08
CA ARG A 2 11.91 -1.19 -15.64
C ARG A 2 11.58 -2.69 -15.49
N THR A 3 12.57 -3.56 -15.63
CA THR A 3 12.34 -5.02 -15.64
C THR A 3 12.34 -5.63 -14.23
N ILE A 4 13.13 -5.14 -13.28
CA ILE A 4 13.28 -5.84 -11.98
C ILE A 4 12.09 -5.53 -11.06
N ASP A 5 11.71 -4.25 -10.93
CA ASP A 5 10.61 -3.85 -10.06
C ASP A 5 9.25 -4.33 -10.60
N TYR A 6 9.12 -4.35 -11.94
CA TYR A 6 7.94 -4.88 -12.60
C TYR A 6 7.86 -6.41 -12.47
N PHE A 7 8.97 -7.15 -12.56
CA PHE A 7 8.95 -8.63 -12.43
C PHE A 7 8.49 -9.14 -11.06
N ILE A 8 8.67 -8.38 -9.98
CA ILE A 8 8.11 -8.74 -8.66
C ILE A 8 6.58 -8.72 -8.72
N VAL A 9 6.01 -7.79 -9.49
CA VAL A 9 4.55 -7.67 -9.69
C VAL A 9 4.07 -8.59 -10.81
N ASP A 10 4.92 -8.90 -11.80
CA ASP A 10 4.60 -9.66 -13.02
C ASP A 10 4.94 -11.16 -12.94
N GLY A 11 5.54 -11.60 -11.82
CA GLY A 11 5.93 -12.99 -11.56
C GLY A 11 4.74 -13.94 -11.60
N ASP A 12 4.51 -14.49 -12.79
CA ASP A 12 3.42 -15.40 -13.18
C ASP A 12 2.03 -14.73 -13.27
N LEU A 13 1.81 -13.98 -14.35
CA LEU A 13 0.58 -13.26 -14.77
C LEU A 13 -0.74 -14.08 -14.83
N ALA A 14 -0.75 -15.35 -14.41
CA ALA A 14 -1.97 -16.13 -14.21
C ALA A 14 -2.24 -16.51 -12.74
N HIS A 15 -1.25 -16.34 -11.84
CA HIS A 15 -1.35 -16.80 -10.44
C HIS A 15 -0.77 -15.81 -9.40
N GLY A 16 0.21 -14.96 -9.75
CA GLY A 16 0.94 -14.12 -8.77
C GLY A 16 0.15 -12.92 -8.24
N VAL A 17 -0.42 -12.09 -9.11
CA VAL A 17 -1.20 -10.91 -8.70
C VAL A 17 -2.51 -11.29 -8.02
N GLY A 18 -3.04 -12.49 -8.33
CA GLY A 18 -4.24 -13.03 -7.69
C GLY A 18 -4.04 -13.45 -6.23
N LEU A 19 -2.79 -13.60 -5.77
CA LEU A 19 -2.43 -13.96 -4.40
C LEU A 19 -2.04 -12.75 -3.54
N ILE A 20 -1.69 -11.62 -4.16
CA ILE A 20 -1.30 -10.40 -3.43
C ILE A 20 -2.58 -9.63 -3.08
N GLU A 21 -2.85 -9.50 -1.78
CA GLU A 21 -4.02 -8.75 -1.30
C GLU A 21 -3.72 -7.26 -1.07
N VAL A 22 -2.45 -6.90 -0.87
CA VAL A 22 -2.02 -5.53 -0.53
C VAL A 22 -0.71 -5.19 -1.24
N ILE A 23 -0.65 -4.00 -1.85
CA ILE A 23 0.58 -3.41 -2.39
C ILE A 23 0.85 -2.09 -1.68
N MET A 24 2.06 -1.94 -1.16
CA MET A 24 2.56 -0.66 -0.63
C MET A 24 3.29 0.12 -1.71
N THR A 25 3.01 1.42 -1.79
CA THR A 25 3.59 2.32 -2.79
C THR A 25 4.71 3.15 -2.18
N ALA A 26 5.86 3.20 -2.84
CA ALA A 26 7.01 3.97 -2.37
C ALA A 26 6.98 5.43 -2.87
N HIS A 27 7.52 6.36 -2.06
CA HIS A 27 7.65 7.78 -2.41
C HIS A 27 8.82 8.05 -3.39
N VAL A 28 8.79 7.39 -4.54
CA VAL A 28 9.84 7.47 -5.58
C VAL A 28 9.25 8.05 -6.86
N VAL A 29 9.93 9.05 -7.44
CA VAL A 29 9.58 9.61 -8.74
C VAL A 29 10.14 8.72 -9.84
N TYR A 30 9.28 8.31 -10.76
CA TYR A 30 9.66 7.54 -11.95
C TYR A 30 9.43 8.39 -13.20
N PRO A 31 10.41 9.19 -13.67
CA PRO A 31 10.19 10.17 -14.74
C PRO A 31 9.67 9.59 -16.06
N ALA A 32 9.90 8.30 -16.31
CA ALA A 32 9.40 7.59 -17.48
C ALA A 32 7.88 7.31 -17.43
N TRP A 33 7.24 7.48 -16.27
CA TRP A 33 5.81 7.31 -16.04
C TRP A 33 5.18 8.61 -15.52
N ASP A 34 5.76 9.19 -14.48
CA ASP A 34 5.35 10.47 -13.93
C ASP A 34 6.57 11.22 -13.41
N ALA A 35 6.92 12.33 -14.06
CA ALA A 35 8.06 13.15 -13.67
C ALA A 35 7.71 14.19 -12.59
N ARG A 36 6.43 14.30 -12.21
CA ARG A 36 5.96 15.34 -11.28
C ARG A 36 5.58 14.78 -9.92
N GLN A 37 5.03 13.57 -9.88
CA GLN A 37 4.55 12.95 -8.66
C GLN A 37 5.34 11.68 -8.34
N PRO A 38 5.60 11.39 -7.05
CA PRO A 38 6.07 10.07 -6.66
C PRO A 38 4.99 9.03 -6.96
N ALA A 39 5.39 7.75 -7.03
CA ALA A 39 4.48 6.65 -7.35
C ALA A 39 3.23 6.62 -6.46
N THR A 40 3.37 6.90 -5.16
CA THR A 40 2.27 7.03 -4.18
C THR A 40 1.16 7.99 -4.61
N PHE A 41 1.51 9.08 -5.31
CA PHE A 41 0.55 10.12 -5.72
C PHE A 41 0.34 10.21 -7.23
N SER A 42 0.88 9.25 -7.99
CA SER A 42 0.75 9.23 -9.44
C SER A 42 -0.47 8.42 -9.88
N TYR A 43 -1.46 9.12 -10.43
CA TYR A 43 -2.61 8.48 -11.08
C TYR A 43 -2.17 7.50 -12.17
N SER A 44 -1.15 7.85 -12.96
CA SER A 44 -0.73 6.99 -14.06
C SER A 44 -0.13 5.68 -13.58
N ILE A 45 0.62 5.70 -12.48
CA ILE A 45 1.18 4.47 -11.91
C ILE A 45 0.10 3.65 -11.21
N LEU A 46 -0.72 4.27 -10.35
CA LEU A 46 -1.66 3.51 -9.55
C LEU A 46 -2.92 3.10 -10.32
N ASN A 47 -3.50 3.97 -11.15
CA ASN A 47 -4.68 3.61 -11.94
C ASN A 47 -4.30 2.99 -13.28
N ASP A 48 -3.54 3.68 -14.14
CA ASP A 48 -3.31 3.18 -15.50
C ASP A 48 -2.48 1.89 -15.52
N VAL A 49 -1.47 1.79 -14.65
CA VAL A 49 -0.62 0.59 -14.55
C VAL A 49 -1.22 -0.44 -13.59
N LEU A 50 -1.31 -0.16 -12.28
CA LEU A 50 -1.74 -1.18 -11.31
C LEU A 50 -3.19 -1.61 -11.48
N ARG A 51 -4.16 -0.68 -11.48
CA ARG A 51 -5.59 -1.02 -11.59
C ARG A 51 -5.99 -1.51 -12.99
N ASN A 52 -5.57 -0.80 -14.03
CA ASN A 52 -6.08 -1.05 -15.39
C ASN A 52 -5.24 -2.08 -16.15
N SER A 53 -3.91 -1.91 -16.20
CA SER A 53 -3.04 -2.80 -17.00
C SER A 53 -2.77 -4.12 -16.31
N LEU A 54 -2.47 -4.09 -15.00
CA LEU A 54 -2.16 -5.25 -14.18
C LEU A 54 -3.38 -5.86 -13.48
N GLN A 55 -4.54 -5.20 -13.59
CA GLN A 55 -5.81 -5.67 -13.00
C GLN A 55 -5.69 -5.99 -11.51
N PHE A 56 -4.90 -5.20 -10.78
CA PHE A 56 -4.75 -5.36 -9.34
C PHE A 56 -6.02 -4.93 -8.62
N GLU A 57 -6.70 -5.88 -7.97
CA GLU A 57 -7.97 -5.66 -7.26
C GLU A 57 -7.80 -5.55 -5.72
N GLY A 58 -6.57 -5.68 -5.22
CA GLY A 58 -6.25 -5.59 -3.80
C GLY A 58 -6.13 -4.16 -3.27
N ILE A 59 -5.72 -4.01 -2.01
CA ILE A 59 -5.54 -2.72 -1.34
C ILE A 59 -4.25 -2.06 -1.82
N ILE A 60 -4.30 -0.78 -2.17
CA ILE A 60 -3.12 0.06 -2.32
C ILE A 60 -2.94 0.88 -1.05
N ILE A 61 -1.82 0.67 -0.35
CA ILE A 61 -1.43 1.43 0.84
C ILE A 61 -0.27 2.38 0.51
N SER A 62 -0.27 3.57 1.08
CA SER A 62 0.90 4.45 0.99
C SER A 62 2.04 3.92 1.86
N ASP A 63 3.29 4.19 1.48
CA ASP A 63 4.39 4.22 2.45
C ASP A 63 4.19 5.38 3.44
N ASP A 64 5.00 5.44 4.49
CA ASP A 64 4.85 6.36 5.61
C ASP A 64 4.81 7.82 5.13
N LEU A 65 3.70 8.51 5.43
CA LEU A 65 3.49 9.91 5.06
C LEU A 65 4.35 10.88 5.86
N GLU A 66 5.04 10.40 6.89
CA GLU A 66 5.98 11.21 7.68
C GLU A 66 7.39 11.26 7.10
N MET A 67 7.66 10.48 6.05
CA MET A 67 8.95 10.51 5.36
C MET A 67 9.21 11.89 4.76
N GLN A 68 10.46 12.35 4.90
CA GLN A 68 10.92 13.62 4.31
C GLN A 68 10.87 13.65 2.76
N ALA A 69 10.56 12.52 2.13
CA ALA A 69 10.36 12.41 0.68
C ALA A 69 9.01 12.97 0.21
N ILE A 70 8.10 13.32 1.13
CA ILE A 70 6.83 13.97 0.80
C ILE A 70 6.93 15.47 1.02
N ASP A 71 6.83 16.22 -0.08
CA ASP A 71 6.79 17.69 -0.06
C ASP A 71 5.36 18.26 0.03
N GLN A 72 4.35 17.39 0.05
CA GLN A 72 2.95 17.79 0.05
C GLN A 72 2.49 18.18 1.45
N LYS A 73 1.62 19.20 1.51
CA LYS A 73 0.95 19.58 2.75
C LYS A 73 -0.04 18.50 3.15
N LEU A 74 -0.08 18.17 4.43
CA LEU A 74 -0.91 17.09 4.97
C LEU A 74 -2.39 17.24 4.58
N GLU A 75 -2.90 18.47 4.55
CA GLU A 75 -4.29 18.78 4.21
C GLU A 75 -4.63 18.51 2.74
N SER A 76 -3.63 18.43 1.87
CA SER A 76 -3.81 18.13 0.44
C SER A 76 -3.66 16.64 0.10
N ILE A 77 -3.12 15.85 1.03
CA ILE A 77 -2.83 14.44 0.81
C ILE A 77 -4.09 13.60 0.60
N PRO A 78 -5.21 13.80 1.33
CA PRO A 78 -6.42 12.98 1.13
C PRO A 78 -6.93 13.06 -0.30
N GLU A 79 -7.23 14.25 -0.81
CA GLU A 79 -7.67 14.42 -2.20
C GLU A 79 -6.63 13.86 -3.19
N LEU A 80 -5.35 14.21 -3.01
CA LEU A 80 -4.29 13.82 -3.93
C LEU A 80 -4.14 12.30 -4.01
N GLY A 81 -3.98 11.64 -2.87
CA GLY A 81 -3.75 10.20 -2.80
C GLY A 81 -4.99 9.39 -3.15
N THR A 82 -6.17 9.79 -2.68
CA THR A 82 -7.41 9.09 -3.04
C THR A 82 -7.70 9.21 -4.52
N ARG A 83 -7.46 10.39 -5.13
CA ARG A 83 -7.57 10.53 -6.58
C ARG A 83 -6.52 9.69 -7.31
N ALA A 84 -5.29 9.62 -6.79
CA ALA A 84 -4.25 8.78 -7.37
C ALA A 84 -4.60 7.29 -7.31
N GLY A 85 -5.36 6.83 -6.30
CA GLY A 85 -5.82 5.44 -6.16
C GLY A 85 -5.41 4.76 -4.85
N VAL A 86 -4.90 5.52 -3.87
CA VAL A 86 -4.56 5.02 -2.54
C VAL A 86 -5.84 4.71 -1.76
N ASP A 87 -5.92 3.50 -1.22
CA ASP A 87 -7.04 3.06 -0.37
C ASP A 87 -6.77 3.30 1.12
N VAL A 88 -5.51 3.16 1.55
CA VAL A 88 -5.09 3.31 2.95
C VAL A 88 -3.87 4.22 3.04
N PHE A 89 -3.95 5.23 3.90
CA PHE A 89 -2.84 6.13 4.20
C PHE A 89 -2.12 5.69 5.48
N LEU A 90 -0.80 5.64 5.43
CA LEU A 90 0.05 5.21 6.55
C LEU A 90 0.76 6.40 7.20
N ILE A 91 0.61 6.54 8.51
CA ILE A 91 1.37 7.46 9.37
C ILE A 91 1.85 6.62 10.57
N CYS A 92 3.16 6.52 10.75
CA CYS A 92 3.73 5.53 11.67
C CYS A 92 3.87 6.00 13.13
N HIS A 93 4.02 7.30 13.37
CA HIS A 93 4.50 7.81 14.68
C HIS A 93 3.60 8.90 15.26
N ASP A 94 3.08 9.81 14.44
CA ASP A 94 2.40 11.02 14.92
C ASP A 94 0.86 10.90 14.86
N LEU A 95 0.23 10.68 16.01
CA LEU A 95 -1.22 10.58 16.15
C LEU A 95 -1.95 11.91 15.88
N GLU A 96 -1.29 13.05 16.09
CA GLU A 96 -1.89 14.36 15.75
C GLU A 96 -1.99 14.49 14.23
N LYS A 97 -0.98 14.04 13.48
CA LYS A 97 -1.05 13.97 12.01
C LYS A 97 -2.10 12.99 11.52
N VAL A 98 -2.29 11.85 12.19
CA VAL A 98 -3.41 10.93 11.86
C VAL A 98 -4.75 11.65 11.97
N SER A 99 -4.96 12.37 13.08
CA SER A 99 -6.20 13.11 13.33
C SER A 99 -6.39 14.25 12.31
N ALA A 100 -5.30 14.98 12.00
CA ALA A 100 -5.33 16.05 11.01
C ALA A 100 -5.63 15.54 9.59
N LEU A 101 -5.02 14.43 9.17
CA LEU A 101 -5.29 13.78 7.89
C LEU A 101 -6.75 13.30 7.82
N GLN A 102 -7.25 12.69 8.89
CA GLN A 102 -8.64 12.25 8.98
C GLN A 102 -9.61 13.42 8.82
N ASN A 103 -9.37 14.53 9.53
CA ASN A 103 -10.22 15.72 9.44
C ASN A 103 -10.21 16.31 8.03
N ALA A 104 -9.02 16.44 7.41
CA ALA A 104 -8.90 16.91 6.03
C ALA A 104 -9.63 15.98 5.04
N MET A 105 -9.58 14.66 5.25
CA MET A 105 -10.32 13.70 4.42
C MET A 105 -11.84 13.86 4.57
N ILE A 106 -12.34 14.09 5.78
CA ILE A 106 -13.76 14.36 6.04
C ILE A 106 -14.18 15.64 5.31
N GLU A 107 -13.41 16.72 5.47
CA GLU A 107 -13.66 18.00 4.79
C GLU A 107 -13.68 17.84 3.26
N ASP A 108 -12.74 17.09 2.69
CA ASP A 108 -12.67 16.85 1.24
C ASP A 108 -13.87 16.03 0.72
N VAL A 109 -14.38 15.08 1.52
CA VAL A 109 -15.60 14.32 1.18
C VAL A 109 -16.84 15.20 1.31
N GLU A 110 -16.97 15.99 2.37
CA GLU A 110 -18.10 16.91 2.59
C GLU A 110 -18.16 18.02 1.54
N ALA A 111 -16.99 18.52 1.11
CA ALA A 111 -16.85 19.49 0.03
C ALA A 111 -17.04 18.85 -1.37
N GLY A 112 -17.16 17.53 -1.46
CA GLY A 112 -17.36 16.80 -2.71
C GLY A 112 -16.12 16.70 -3.61
N LYS A 113 -14.93 17.01 -3.09
CA LYS A 113 -13.65 16.80 -3.80
C LYS A 113 -13.32 15.32 -3.91
N ILE A 114 -13.64 14.55 -2.87
CA ILE A 114 -13.59 13.09 -2.88
C ILE A 114 -15.01 12.55 -2.95
N SER A 115 -15.30 11.75 -3.98
CA SER A 115 -16.63 11.16 -4.14
C SER A 115 -16.86 10.04 -3.12
N ARG A 116 -18.09 9.93 -2.61
CA ARG A 116 -18.49 8.81 -1.72
C ARG A 116 -18.27 7.45 -2.39
N THR A 117 -18.52 7.36 -3.70
CA THR A 117 -18.30 6.13 -4.47
C THR A 117 -16.85 5.69 -4.45
N THR A 118 -15.89 6.62 -4.50
CA THR A 118 -14.46 6.29 -4.38
C THR A 118 -14.15 5.70 -3.01
N ILE A 119 -14.70 6.28 -1.94
CA ILE A 119 -14.54 5.74 -0.58
C ILE A 119 -15.16 4.35 -0.45
N GLU A 120 -16.36 4.14 -1.00
CA GLU A 120 -17.05 2.85 -0.99
C GLU A 120 -16.24 1.76 -1.70
N GLN A 121 -15.58 2.10 -2.82
CA GLN A 121 -14.70 1.17 -3.53
C GLN A 121 -13.48 0.77 -2.69
N SER A 122 -12.81 1.72 -2.05
CA SER A 122 -11.69 1.44 -1.15
C SER A 122 -12.13 0.60 0.06
N LEU A 123 -13.26 0.93 0.68
CA LEU A 123 -13.84 0.16 1.78
C LEU A 123 -14.17 -1.28 1.36
N ALA A 124 -14.73 -1.49 0.17
CA ALA A 124 -15.04 -2.82 -0.33
C ALA A 124 -13.77 -3.70 -0.45
N ARG A 125 -12.65 -3.13 -0.93
CA ARG A 125 -11.36 -3.83 -0.98
C ARG A 125 -10.86 -4.15 0.43
N ILE A 126 -10.92 -3.19 1.34
CA ILE A 126 -10.49 -3.36 2.73
C ILE A 126 -11.27 -4.48 3.43
N PHE A 127 -12.60 -4.49 3.30
CA PHE A 127 -13.43 -5.54 3.90
C PHE A 127 -13.14 -6.91 3.28
N LYS A 128 -13.02 -7.00 1.96
CA LYS A 128 -12.67 -8.25 1.27
C LYS A 128 -11.37 -8.85 1.79
N VAL A 129 -10.34 -8.04 2.05
CA VAL A 129 -9.08 -8.54 2.63
C VAL A 129 -9.27 -8.92 4.10
N LYS A 130 -9.96 -8.11 4.90
CA LYS A 130 -10.24 -8.42 6.31
C LYS A 130 -11.00 -9.73 6.48
N GLU A 131 -11.96 -10.03 5.61
CA GLU A 131 -12.71 -11.30 5.62
C GLU A 131 -11.83 -12.52 5.34
N LYS A 132 -10.76 -12.36 4.56
CA LYS A 132 -9.79 -13.44 4.27
C LYS A 132 -8.78 -13.65 5.38
N LEU A 133 -8.50 -12.63 6.19
CA LEU A 133 -7.56 -12.72 7.31
C LEU A 133 -8.22 -13.53 8.44
N ASN A 134 -7.99 -14.84 8.43
CA ASN A 134 -8.33 -15.71 9.56
C ASN A 134 -7.25 -15.53 10.64
N THR A 135 -7.46 -14.60 11.56
CA THR A 135 -6.54 -14.41 12.69
C THR A 135 -6.79 -15.51 13.70
N ASP A 136 -5.78 -16.34 13.97
CA ASP A 136 -5.78 -17.20 15.15
C ASP A 136 -5.75 -16.29 16.38
N ASP A 137 -6.83 -16.29 17.16
CA ASP A 137 -6.98 -15.42 18.32
C ASP A 137 -6.09 -15.85 19.50
N ASN A 138 -5.39 -16.99 19.41
CA ASN A 138 -4.48 -17.46 20.44
C ASN A 138 -3.23 -18.17 19.86
N PRO A 139 -2.34 -17.42 19.21
CA PRO A 139 -1.13 -18.00 18.63
C PRO A 139 -0.21 -18.55 19.72
N ASN A 140 0.34 -19.75 19.50
CA ASN A 140 1.37 -20.31 20.36
C ASN A 140 2.73 -19.66 20.04
N PHE A 141 3.01 -18.53 20.70
CA PHE A 141 4.24 -17.77 20.49
C PHE A 141 5.53 -18.54 20.82
N GLU A 142 5.49 -19.49 21.76
CA GLU A 142 6.67 -20.30 22.10
C GLU A 142 7.03 -21.23 20.94
N ASN A 143 6.04 -21.94 20.38
CA ASN A 143 6.25 -22.80 19.23
C ASN A 143 6.75 -22.00 18.01
N ILE A 144 6.13 -20.84 17.74
CA ILE A 144 6.53 -19.95 16.63
C ILE A 144 7.98 -19.46 16.83
N LEU A 145 8.40 -19.18 18.07
CA LEU A 145 9.77 -18.76 18.36
C LEU A 145 10.77 -19.89 18.10
N GLU A 146 10.49 -21.10 18.56
CA GLU A 146 11.35 -22.27 18.35
C GLU A 146 11.53 -22.58 16.85
N GLU A 147 10.43 -22.60 16.09
CA GLU A 147 10.44 -22.81 14.64
C GLU A 147 11.28 -21.74 13.91
N ASN A 148 11.06 -20.46 14.24
CA ASN A 148 11.81 -19.36 13.64
C ASN A 148 13.31 -19.40 13.98
N GLN A 149 13.68 -19.81 15.19
CA GLN A 149 15.08 -19.97 15.58
C GLN A 149 15.76 -21.09 14.82
N SER A 150 15.07 -22.22 14.62
CA SER A 150 15.57 -23.34 13.82
C SER A 150 15.81 -22.91 12.37
N LEU A 151 14.83 -22.26 11.75
CA LEU A 151 14.94 -21.76 10.38
C LEU A 151 16.09 -20.75 10.22
N ALA A 152 16.25 -19.84 11.19
CA ALA A 152 17.34 -18.87 11.17
C ALA A 152 18.72 -19.54 11.27
N GLN A 153 18.85 -20.65 12.00
CA GLN A 153 20.10 -21.43 12.07
C GLN A 153 20.39 -22.12 10.72
N GLU A 154 19.37 -22.72 10.09
CA GLU A 154 19.50 -23.34 8.77
C GLU A 154 19.95 -22.34 7.71
N MET A 155 19.30 -21.17 7.63
CA MET A 155 19.68 -20.10 6.70
C MET A 155 21.11 -19.61 6.92
N ARG A 156 21.57 -19.53 8.17
CA ARG A 156 22.95 -19.14 8.50
C ARG A 156 23.96 -20.19 8.04
N ALA A 157 23.65 -21.47 8.20
CA ALA A 157 24.51 -22.55 7.73
C ALA A 157 24.67 -22.50 6.20
N PHE A 158 23.57 -22.28 5.48
CA PHE A 158 23.56 -22.20 4.01
C PHE A 158 24.38 -21.01 3.46
N LEU A 159 24.46 -19.91 4.20
CA LEU A 159 25.24 -18.72 3.81
C LEU A 159 26.74 -18.82 4.14
N GLN A 160 27.16 -19.86 4.86
CA GLN A 160 28.57 -20.08 5.26
C GLN A 160 29.27 -21.15 4.41
N GLU A 161 28.55 -21.82 3.50
CA GLU A 161 29.08 -22.71 2.44
C GLU A 161 29.30 -21.96 1.12
#